data_AF-A0A1U8L0Y6-F1
#
_entry.id   AF-A0A1U8L0Y6-F1
#
_cell.length_a   1.000
_cell.length_b   1.000
_cell.length_c   1.000
_cell.angle_alpha   90.00
_cell.angle_beta   90.00
_cell.angle_gamma   90.00
#
_symmetry.space_group_name_H-M   'P 1'
#
loop_
_entity.id
_entity.type
_entity.pdbx_description
1 polymer ?
#
loop_
_entity_poly.entity_id
_entity_poly.type
_entity_poly.pdbx_seq_one_letter_code
_entity_poly.pdbx_strand_id
1 'polypeptide(L)'
;MSNPLPPPPPPSTHHHQHQPLNIITPATTSATTMTSAPNREYRKGNWTIQETLTLITAKRLDDERRAKPSTSSPSKPGELRWKWIENYCWDHGCFRSQNQCNDKWDNLLRDYKKVRQYQSSHSQSQSSHPFLSYWSMERHQRKLHNLPTNMSPEVFEALNDVLQRKLNTQQQPHLHQPSFSQSPEQLPLKTDQNPPEVDAPVTVSEESDSSETESSENLDSKTKRKKVRKIGSSIMRSASVLAQTLKSCEENKEKRHQQVMELEHRRLQIEETRNEVNRKGITDLVAAMTNLSGAIQSLIANHYDQT
;
A
#
# COMPACT_ATOMS: atom_id res chain seq x y z
N MET A 1 8.90 -26.92 -70.84
CA MET A 1 8.57 -25.89 -69.83
C MET A 1 8.29 -26.62 -68.54
N SER A 2 9.31 -26.77 -67.70
CA SER A 2 9.28 -27.63 -66.51
C SER A 2 9.16 -26.75 -65.28
N ASN A 3 8.13 -26.96 -64.46
CA ASN A 3 7.93 -26.27 -63.19
C ASN A 3 8.98 -26.71 -62.16
N PRO A 4 9.59 -25.79 -61.39
CA PRO A 4 10.50 -26.15 -60.32
C PRO A 4 9.76 -26.69 -59.08
N LEU A 5 10.33 -27.75 -58.48
CA LEU A 5 9.87 -28.41 -57.25
C LEU A 5 9.98 -27.45 -56.03
N PRO A 6 9.07 -27.53 -55.04
CA PRO A 6 9.18 -26.75 -53.81
C PRO A 6 10.30 -27.26 -52.88
N PRO A 7 10.89 -26.38 -52.04
CA PRO A 7 11.97 -26.74 -51.14
C PRO A 7 11.51 -27.63 -49.97
N PRO A 8 12.42 -28.46 -49.39
CA PRO A 8 12.10 -29.36 -48.30
C PRO A 8 11.88 -28.61 -46.97
N PRO A 9 11.06 -29.17 -46.05
CA PRO A 9 10.80 -28.57 -44.74
C PRO A 9 12.03 -28.65 -43.81
N PRO A 10 12.18 -27.71 -42.86
CA PRO A 10 13.28 -27.70 -41.91
C PRO A 10 13.20 -28.86 -40.89
N PRO A 11 14.33 -29.28 -40.29
CA PRO A 11 14.40 -30.43 -39.41
C PRO A 11 13.60 -30.22 -38.12
N SER A 12 12.80 -31.23 -37.77
CA SER A 12 12.07 -31.30 -36.51
C SER A 12 13.05 -31.44 -35.34
N THR A 13 13.10 -30.44 -34.47
CA THR A 13 13.74 -30.56 -33.16
C THR A 13 12.90 -31.49 -32.29
N HIS A 14 13.39 -32.72 -32.10
CA HIS A 14 12.87 -33.66 -31.10
C HIS A 14 13.01 -33.04 -29.70
N HIS A 15 11.93 -32.45 -29.18
CA HIS A 15 11.83 -32.16 -27.77
C HIS A 15 11.63 -33.50 -27.04
N HIS A 16 12.71 -34.02 -26.45
CA HIS A 16 12.63 -35.17 -25.56
C HIS A 16 11.66 -34.84 -24.41
N GLN A 17 10.56 -35.58 -24.38
CA GLN A 17 9.63 -35.63 -23.28
C GLN A 17 10.21 -36.59 -22.24
N HIS A 18 10.94 -36.07 -21.25
CA HIS A 18 11.31 -36.86 -20.09
C HIS A 18 10.07 -37.03 -19.20
N GLN A 19 9.44 -38.19 -19.28
CA GLN A 19 8.67 -38.73 -18.15
C GLN A 19 9.67 -39.22 -17.09
N PRO A 20 9.56 -38.81 -15.82
CA PRO A 20 10.17 -39.57 -14.75
C PRO A 20 9.24 -40.71 -14.35
N LEU A 21 9.77 -41.93 -14.42
CA LEU A 21 9.20 -43.13 -13.84
C LEU A 21 8.99 -42.94 -12.33
N ASN A 22 7.75 -43.17 -11.87
CA ASN A 22 7.42 -43.32 -10.46
C ASN A 22 8.12 -44.57 -9.91
N ILE A 23 9.06 -44.37 -8.98
CA ILE A 23 9.54 -45.42 -8.09
C ILE A 23 9.01 -45.06 -6.69
N ILE A 24 8.17 -45.96 -6.18
CA ILE A 24 7.61 -45.91 -4.82
C ILE A 24 8.64 -46.50 -3.86
N THR A 25 9.05 -45.73 -2.86
CA THR A 25 9.58 -46.25 -1.58
C THR A 25 9.07 -45.36 -0.42
N PRO A 26 8.64 -45.94 0.72
CA PRO A 26 8.22 -45.18 1.87
C PRO A 26 9.39 -45.00 2.86
N ALA A 27 9.70 -43.77 3.25
CA ALA A 27 10.46 -43.51 4.46
C ALA A 27 10.07 -42.16 5.06
N THR A 28 9.34 -42.25 6.16
CA THR A 28 9.00 -41.18 7.10
C THR A 28 10.27 -40.59 7.70
N THR A 29 10.52 -39.30 7.48
CA THR A 29 11.30 -38.48 8.43
C THR A 29 10.84 -37.04 8.35
N SER A 30 10.17 -36.60 9.41
CA SER A 30 9.66 -35.24 9.59
C SER A 30 10.85 -34.27 9.75
N ALA A 31 11.15 -33.52 8.69
CA ALA A 31 12.03 -32.36 8.75
C ALA A 31 11.17 -31.10 8.88
N THR A 32 11.20 -30.49 10.07
CA THR A 32 10.51 -29.23 10.38
C THR A 32 11.11 -28.11 9.54
N THR A 33 10.25 -27.56 8.69
CA THR A 33 10.54 -26.64 7.60
C THR A 33 10.93 -25.26 8.13
N MET A 34 11.96 -24.67 7.53
CA MET A 34 12.21 -23.23 7.57
C MET A 34 10.93 -22.50 7.12
N THR A 35 10.41 -21.58 7.92
CA THR A 35 9.27 -20.71 7.55
C THR A 35 9.69 -19.75 6.44
N SER A 36 9.72 -20.24 5.20
CA SER A 36 9.33 -19.42 4.05
C SER A 36 7.86 -19.05 4.23
N ALA A 37 7.49 -17.82 3.89
CA ALA A 37 6.07 -17.45 3.85
C ALA A 37 5.31 -18.53 3.05
N PRO A 38 4.15 -19.02 3.53
CA PRO A 38 3.39 -20.00 2.78
C PRO A 38 3.19 -19.44 1.37
N ASN A 39 3.58 -20.21 0.36
CA ASN A 39 3.57 -19.74 -1.02
C ASN A 39 2.11 -19.49 -1.41
N ARG A 40 1.66 -18.24 -1.28
CA ARG A 40 0.26 -17.85 -1.48
C ARG A 40 -0.05 -17.97 -2.96
N GLU A 41 -0.81 -18.99 -3.32
CA GLU A 41 -1.35 -19.13 -4.67
C GLU A 41 -2.48 -18.13 -4.88
N TYR A 42 -2.19 -17.07 -5.63
CA TYR A 42 -3.19 -16.05 -5.95
C TYR A 42 -4.02 -16.44 -7.17
N ARG A 43 -5.33 -16.28 -7.05
CA ARG A 43 -6.29 -16.49 -8.12
C ARG A 43 -6.09 -15.48 -9.24
N LYS A 44 -6.04 -15.99 -10.47
CA LYS A 44 -6.04 -15.20 -11.70
C LYS A 44 -7.45 -15.18 -12.33
N GLY A 45 -7.73 -14.16 -13.15
CA GLY A 45 -8.96 -14.07 -13.92
C GLY A 45 -10.08 -13.25 -13.26
N ASN A 46 -11.31 -13.48 -13.72
CA ASN A 46 -12.49 -12.64 -13.43
C ASN A 46 -12.79 -12.54 -11.94
N TRP A 47 -13.15 -11.34 -11.50
CA TRP A 47 -13.58 -11.08 -10.13
C TRP A 47 -15.02 -11.48 -9.94
N THR A 48 -15.29 -12.28 -8.91
CA THR A 48 -16.67 -12.58 -8.53
C THR A 48 -17.29 -11.39 -7.78
N ILE A 49 -18.62 -11.36 -7.69
CA ILE A 49 -19.33 -10.36 -6.88
C ILE A 49 -18.89 -10.50 -5.41
N GLN A 50 -18.82 -11.73 -4.90
CA GLN A 50 -18.37 -12.02 -3.54
C GLN A 50 -16.95 -11.50 -3.26
N GLU A 51 -15.99 -11.80 -4.13
CA GLU A 51 -14.61 -11.26 -4.00
C GLU A 51 -14.59 -9.73 -4.01
N THR A 52 -15.44 -9.11 -4.84
CA THR A 52 -15.57 -7.65 -4.93
C THR A 52 -16.13 -7.06 -3.63
N LEU A 53 -17.16 -7.68 -3.05
CA LEU A 53 -17.76 -7.25 -1.78
C LEU A 53 -16.81 -7.47 -0.60
N THR A 54 -16.04 -8.56 -0.59
CA THR A 54 -14.98 -8.79 0.39
C THR A 54 -13.95 -7.67 0.35
N LEU A 55 -13.49 -7.27 -0.85
CA LEU A 55 -12.57 -6.14 -1.00
C LEU A 55 -13.17 -4.83 -0.47
N ILE A 56 -14.43 -4.53 -0.81
CA ILE A 56 -15.10 -3.30 -0.33
C ILE A 56 -15.23 -3.31 1.20
N THR A 57 -15.55 -4.45 1.78
CA THR A 57 -15.62 -4.64 3.23
C THR A 57 -14.26 -4.43 3.89
N ALA A 58 -13.19 -4.99 3.31
CA ALA A 58 -11.82 -4.76 3.75
C ALA A 58 -11.48 -3.26 3.74
N LYS A 59 -11.86 -2.54 2.67
CA LYS A 59 -11.63 -1.10 2.55
C LYS A 59 -12.39 -0.30 3.60
N ARG A 60 -13.64 -0.68 3.89
CA ARG A 60 -14.42 -0.10 4.99
C ARG A 60 -13.69 -0.21 6.32
N LEU A 61 -13.23 -1.40 6.68
CA LEU A 61 -12.56 -1.67 7.95
C LEU A 61 -11.18 -0.99 8.02
N ASP A 62 -10.43 -0.96 6.92
CA ASP A 62 -9.18 -0.22 6.83
C ASP A 62 -9.37 1.29 7.05
N ASP A 63 -10.44 1.88 6.49
CA ASP A 63 -10.76 3.28 6.72
C ASP A 63 -11.19 3.53 8.18
N GLU A 64 -11.97 2.64 8.81
CA GLU A 64 -12.35 2.76 10.23
C GLU A 64 -11.12 2.68 11.16
N ARG A 65 -10.21 1.75 10.90
CA ARG A 65 -8.94 1.64 11.63
C ARG A 65 -8.13 2.92 11.55
N ARG A 66 -8.17 3.64 10.42
CA ARG A 66 -7.48 4.93 10.23
C ARG A 66 -8.21 6.10 10.88
N ALA A 67 -9.53 6.05 10.95
CA ALA A 67 -10.34 7.11 11.54
C ALA A 67 -10.21 7.16 13.07
N LYS A 68 -9.84 6.05 13.72
CA LYS A 68 -9.54 6.01 15.16
C LYS A 68 -8.17 6.65 15.43
N PRO A 69 -8.08 7.70 16.27
CA PRO A 69 -6.80 8.29 16.66
C PRO A 69 -6.04 7.32 17.57
N SER A 70 -5.26 6.40 16.98
CA SER A 70 -4.34 5.56 17.75
C SER A 70 -3.07 6.35 18.07
N THR A 71 -2.67 6.37 19.33
CA THR A 71 -1.45 7.00 19.86
C THR A 71 -0.14 6.31 19.42
N SER A 72 -0.21 5.29 18.58
CA SER A 72 0.94 4.46 18.18
C SER A 72 1.31 4.65 16.70
N SER A 73 2.41 5.38 16.48
CA SER A 73 3.32 5.36 15.31
C SER A 73 2.74 5.61 13.90
N PRO A 74 3.39 6.47 13.08
CA PRO A 74 3.04 6.63 11.67
C PRO A 74 3.46 5.38 10.88
N SER A 75 2.53 4.45 10.67
CA SER A 75 2.75 3.30 9.79
C SER A 75 3.08 3.78 8.36
N LYS A 76 4.08 3.17 7.70
CA LYS A 76 4.38 3.45 6.28
C LYS A 76 3.09 3.31 5.43
N PRO A 77 2.76 4.25 4.53
CA PRO A 77 1.35 4.63 4.35
C PRO A 77 0.55 3.73 3.39
N GLY A 78 1.21 3.11 2.39
CA GLY A 78 0.55 2.45 1.26
C GLY A 78 0.78 0.94 1.15
N GLU A 79 2.01 0.46 1.35
CA GLU A 79 2.31 -0.98 1.17
C GLU A 79 1.79 -1.83 2.33
N LEU A 80 1.97 -1.37 3.57
CA LEU A 80 1.38 -2.00 4.76
C LEU A 80 -0.15 -1.97 4.72
N ARG A 81 -0.74 -0.96 4.09
CA ARG A 81 -2.19 -0.85 3.88
C ARG A 81 -2.70 -2.01 3.06
N TRP A 82 -2.15 -2.14 1.86
CA TRP A 82 -2.63 -3.13 0.92
C TRP A 82 -2.26 -4.54 1.38
N LYS A 83 -1.16 -4.71 2.12
CA LYS A 83 -0.84 -5.98 2.76
C LYS A 83 -1.90 -6.43 3.77
N TRP A 84 -2.41 -5.51 4.58
CA TRP A 84 -3.51 -5.86 5.49
C TRP A 84 -4.79 -6.20 4.75
N ILE A 85 -5.12 -5.44 3.70
CA ILE A 85 -6.30 -5.73 2.84
C ILE A 85 -6.15 -7.10 2.18
N GLU A 86 -4.97 -7.43 1.66
CA GLU A 86 -4.65 -8.75 1.11
C GLU A 86 -4.90 -9.85 2.13
N ASN A 87 -4.40 -9.69 3.36
CA ASN A 87 -4.62 -10.67 4.43
C ASN A 87 -6.11 -10.84 4.76
N TYR A 88 -6.84 -9.73 4.93
CA TYR A 88 -8.27 -9.79 5.19
C TYR A 88 -9.01 -10.52 4.05
N CYS A 89 -8.73 -10.16 2.79
CA CYS A 89 -9.31 -10.82 1.63
C CYS A 89 -8.98 -12.32 1.63
N TRP A 90 -7.73 -12.69 1.90
CA TRP A 90 -7.27 -14.07 1.96
C TRP A 90 -8.06 -14.90 2.98
N ASP A 91 -8.23 -14.38 4.19
CA ASP A 91 -8.95 -15.06 5.27
C ASP A 91 -10.46 -15.21 4.99
N HIS A 92 -10.99 -14.42 4.05
CA HIS A 92 -12.40 -14.44 3.63
C HIS A 92 -12.58 -15.09 2.25
N GLY A 93 -11.66 -15.98 1.84
CA GLY A 93 -11.76 -16.76 0.60
C GLY A 93 -11.53 -15.97 -0.68
N CYS A 94 -11.05 -14.72 -0.58
CA CYS A 94 -10.65 -13.89 -1.71
C CYS A 94 -9.12 -13.95 -1.88
N PHE A 95 -8.64 -14.97 -2.59
CA PHE A 95 -7.22 -15.24 -2.82
C PHE A 95 -6.60 -14.29 -3.86
N ARG A 96 -6.58 -12.99 -3.58
CA ARG A 96 -6.06 -11.95 -4.47
C ARG A 96 -4.89 -11.25 -3.83
N SER A 97 -3.83 -10.98 -4.60
CA SER A 97 -2.66 -10.29 -4.10
C SER A 97 -2.96 -8.83 -3.79
N GLN A 98 -2.06 -8.18 -3.05
CA GLN A 98 -2.17 -6.75 -2.75
C GLN A 98 -2.34 -5.91 -4.03
N ASN A 99 -1.56 -6.19 -5.09
CA ASN A 99 -1.64 -5.43 -6.34
C ASN A 99 -2.98 -5.66 -7.04
N GLN A 100 -3.45 -6.90 -7.09
CA GLN A 100 -4.77 -7.21 -7.68
C GLN A 100 -5.90 -6.49 -6.94
N CYS A 101 -5.86 -6.46 -5.60
CA CYS A 101 -6.82 -5.73 -4.78
C CYS A 101 -6.77 -4.22 -5.04
N ASN A 102 -5.57 -3.64 -5.16
CA ASN A 102 -5.37 -2.23 -5.47
C ASN A 102 -5.95 -1.87 -6.85
N ASP A 103 -5.55 -2.58 -7.90
CA ASP A 103 -6.00 -2.36 -9.28
C ASP A 103 -7.53 -2.51 -9.40
N LYS A 104 -8.08 -3.53 -8.74
CA LYS A 104 -9.53 -3.75 -8.70
C LYS A 104 -10.25 -2.58 -8.03
N TRP A 105 -9.72 -2.08 -6.92
CA TRP A 105 -10.29 -0.93 -6.22
C TRP A 105 -10.31 0.33 -7.08
N ASP A 106 -9.21 0.64 -7.76
CA ASP A 106 -9.13 1.80 -8.65
C ASP A 106 -10.11 1.71 -9.82
N ASN A 107 -10.25 0.53 -10.41
CA ASN A 107 -11.26 0.27 -11.45
C ASN A 107 -12.69 0.45 -10.92
N LEU A 108 -13.00 -0.07 -9.72
CA LEU A 108 -14.32 0.10 -9.09
C LEU A 108 -14.65 1.56 -8.86
N LEU A 109 -13.71 2.36 -8.34
CA LEU A 109 -13.93 3.79 -8.12
C LEU A 109 -14.12 4.57 -9.42
N ARG A 110 -13.40 4.20 -10.48
CA ARG A 110 -13.59 4.78 -11.80
C ARG A 110 -14.99 4.48 -12.35
N ASP A 111 -15.40 3.23 -12.28
CA ASP A 111 -16.71 2.80 -12.77
C ASP A 111 -17.85 3.41 -11.94
N TYR A 112 -17.69 3.47 -10.62
CA TYR A 112 -18.64 4.14 -9.71
C TYR A 112 -18.87 5.59 -10.10
N LYS A 113 -17.79 6.36 -10.34
CA LYS A 113 -17.88 7.76 -10.75
C LYS A 113 -18.63 7.91 -12.07
N LYS A 114 -18.35 7.06 -13.05
CA LYS A 114 -19.07 7.06 -14.34
C LYS A 114 -20.56 6.82 -14.16
N VAL A 115 -20.93 5.79 -13.41
CA VAL A 115 -22.35 5.48 -13.15
C VAL A 115 -23.03 6.61 -12.39
N ARG A 116 -22.37 7.21 -11.39
CA ARG A 116 -22.92 8.31 -10.61
C ARG A 116 -23.12 9.56 -11.47
N GLN A 117 -22.14 9.92 -12.29
CA GLN A 117 -22.24 11.07 -13.20
C GLN A 117 -23.40 10.89 -14.19
N TYR A 118 -23.54 9.70 -14.77
CA TYR A 118 -24.65 9.39 -15.65
C TYR A 118 -25.99 9.59 -14.94
N GLN A 119 -26.17 9.05 -13.73
CA GLN A 119 -27.43 9.23 -13.00
C GLN A 119 -27.69 10.70 -12.62
N SER A 120 -26.66 11.45 -12.24
CA SER A 120 -26.80 12.87 -11.88
C SER A 120 -27.13 13.79 -13.07
N SER A 121 -26.50 13.57 -14.23
CA SER A 121 -26.78 14.36 -15.44
C SER A 121 -28.24 14.27 -15.88
N HIS A 122 -28.90 13.15 -15.58
CA HIS A 122 -30.30 12.94 -15.95
C HIS A 122 -31.30 13.47 -14.92
N SER A 123 -30.91 13.64 -13.65
CA SER A 123 -31.72 14.39 -12.69
C SER A 123 -31.82 15.89 -13.04
N GLN A 124 -30.99 16.40 -13.95
CA GLN A 124 -30.97 17.79 -14.38
C GLN A 124 -31.57 18.02 -15.79
N SER A 125 -31.76 16.97 -16.61
CA SER A 125 -32.30 17.10 -17.97
C SER A 125 -33.82 16.91 -17.99
N GLN A 126 -34.57 17.99 -18.20
CA GLN A 126 -36.01 17.96 -18.52
C GLN A 126 -36.24 17.61 -20.01
N SER A 127 -35.68 16.51 -20.51
CA SER A 127 -35.93 16.06 -21.88
C SER A 127 -37.17 15.15 -21.93
N SER A 128 -37.94 15.26 -23.02
CA SER A 128 -39.21 14.55 -23.26
C SER A 128 -39.05 13.07 -23.64
N HIS A 129 -37.83 12.53 -23.65
CA HIS A 129 -37.59 11.11 -23.92
C HIS A 129 -37.56 10.31 -22.61
N PRO A 130 -38.12 9.07 -22.57
CA PRO A 130 -38.05 8.22 -21.37
C PRO A 130 -36.59 7.98 -20.98
N PHE A 131 -36.19 8.52 -19.83
CA PHE A 131 -34.85 8.30 -19.30
C PHE A 131 -34.70 6.85 -18.86
N LEU A 132 -33.76 6.12 -19.48
CA LEU A 132 -33.39 4.78 -19.03
C LEU A 132 -32.37 4.88 -17.90
N SER A 133 -32.77 4.45 -16.70
CA SER A 133 -31.85 4.31 -15.58
C SER A 133 -30.70 3.35 -15.93
N TYR A 134 -29.52 3.59 -15.34
CA TYR A 134 -28.38 2.68 -15.48
C TYR A 134 -28.74 1.23 -15.13
N TRP A 135 -29.62 1.06 -14.14
CA TRP A 135 -30.04 -0.24 -13.65
C TRP A 135 -31.01 -0.96 -14.60
N SER A 136 -31.81 -0.22 -15.36
CA SER A 136 -32.74 -0.77 -16.35
C SER A 136 -32.09 -1.00 -17.72
N MET A 137 -30.91 -0.44 -17.97
CA MET A 137 -30.18 -0.65 -19.22
C MET A 137 -29.54 -2.04 -19.29
N GLU A 138 -29.68 -2.68 -20.45
CA GLU A 138 -28.96 -3.90 -20.79
C GLU A 138 -27.47 -3.65 -21.05
N ARG A 139 -26.66 -4.73 -20.99
CA ARG A 139 -25.20 -4.68 -21.21
C ARG A 139 -24.79 -3.98 -22.51
N HIS A 140 -25.54 -4.18 -23.60
CA HIS A 140 -25.22 -3.56 -24.88
C HIS A 140 -25.55 -2.05 -24.89
N GLN A 141 -26.67 -1.65 -24.27
CA GLN A 141 -27.05 -0.23 -24.11
C GLN A 141 -26.04 0.52 -23.24
N ARG A 142 -25.55 -0.11 -22.16
CA ARG A 142 -24.49 0.48 -21.32
C ARG A 142 -23.24 0.78 -22.13
N LYS A 143 -22.84 -0.11 -23.04
CA LYS A 143 -21.70 0.13 -23.94
C LYS A 143 -21.95 1.32 -24.87
N LEU A 144 -23.14 1.44 -25.46
CA LEU A 144 -23.50 2.58 -26.32
C LEU A 144 -23.42 3.92 -25.57
N HIS A 145 -23.77 3.93 -24.28
CA HIS A 145 -23.63 5.10 -23.42
C HIS A 145 -22.24 5.24 -22.76
N ASN A 146 -21.24 4.44 -23.15
CA ASN A 146 -19.88 4.44 -22.57
C ASN A 146 -19.84 4.16 -21.05
N LEU A 147 -20.81 3.41 -20.54
CA LEU A 147 -20.96 3.07 -19.13
C LEU A 147 -20.34 1.71 -18.79
N PRO A 148 -19.95 1.51 -17.52
CA PRO A 148 -19.46 0.22 -17.04
C PRO A 148 -20.48 -0.88 -17.32
N THR A 149 -20.00 -2.03 -17.78
CA THR A 149 -20.86 -3.16 -18.13
C THR A 149 -21.15 -4.07 -16.94
N ASN A 150 -20.20 -4.16 -15.98
CA ASN A 150 -20.22 -5.15 -14.91
C ASN A 150 -20.54 -4.55 -13.52
N MET A 151 -20.89 -3.26 -13.43
CA MET A 151 -21.29 -2.68 -12.15
C MET A 151 -22.70 -3.17 -11.80
N SER A 152 -22.82 -3.88 -10.69
CA SER A 152 -24.08 -4.35 -10.11
C SER A 152 -24.62 -3.36 -9.07
N PRO A 153 -25.94 -3.38 -8.78
CA PRO A 153 -26.52 -2.55 -7.72
C PRO A 153 -25.85 -2.78 -6.36
N GLU A 154 -25.64 -4.05 -5.99
CA GLU A 154 -25.05 -4.46 -4.71
C GLU A 154 -23.63 -3.90 -4.51
N VAL A 155 -22.79 -3.99 -5.55
CA VAL A 155 -21.42 -3.44 -5.50
C VAL A 155 -21.44 -1.91 -5.44
N PHE A 156 -22.34 -1.28 -6.20
CA PHE A 156 -22.47 0.18 -6.21
C PHE A 156 -22.94 0.74 -4.87
N GLU A 157 -23.93 0.10 -4.24
CA GLU A 157 -24.43 0.44 -2.92
C GLU A 157 -23.34 0.29 -1.86
N ALA A 158 -22.62 -0.84 -1.86
CA ALA A 158 -21.50 -1.05 -0.95
C ALA A 158 -20.39 0.00 -1.12
N LEU A 159 -20.09 0.42 -2.36
CA LEU A 159 -19.15 1.51 -2.64
C LEU A 159 -19.67 2.86 -2.14
N ASN A 160 -20.95 3.15 -2.37
CA ASN A 160 -21.59 4.36 -1.91
C ASN A 160 -21.46 4.51 -0.38
N ASP A 161 -21.71 3.44 0.38
CA ASP A 161 -21.57 3.45 1.84
C ASP A 161 -20.14 3.77 2.30
N VAL A 162 -19.13 3.21 1.63
CA VAL A 162 -17.72 3.48 1.97
C VAL A 162 -17.35 4.92 1.66
N LEU A 163 -17.83 5.46 0.54
CA LEU A 163 -17.50 6.81 0.10
C LEU A 163 -18.27 7.91 0.84
N GLN A 164 -19.55 7.70 1.15
CA GLN A 164 -20.36 8.66 1.90
C GLN A 164 -19.90 8.81 3.35
N ARG A 165 -19.46 7.72 4.00
CA ARG A 165 -18.84 7.81 5.33
C ARG A 165 -17.61 8.71 5.35
N LYS A 166 -16.79 8.74 4.28
CA LYS A 166 -15.64 9.66 4.19
C LYS A 166 -16.06 11.13 4.15
N LEU A 167 -17.16 11.44 3.47
CA LEU A 167 -17.69 12.80 3.42
C LEU A 167 -18.21 13.25 4.79
N ASN A 168 -18.90 12.36 5.51
CA ASN A 168 -19.43 12.68 6.84
C ASN A 168 -18.33 12.80 7.91
N THR A 169 -17.28 11.96 7.86
CA THR A 169 -16.14 12.07 8.78
C THR A 169 -15.28 13.33 8.53
N GLN A 170 -15.21 13.85 7.29
CA GLN A 170 -14.54 15.12 7.02
C GLN A 170 -15.35 16.37 7.41
N GLN A 171 -16.65 16.23 7.70
CA GLN A 171 -17.53 17.33 8.10
C GLN A 171 -17.71 17.50 9.62
N GLN A 172 -16.82 16.95 10.47
CA GLN A 172 -16.77 17.41 11.86
C GLN A 172 -15.97 18.72 11.96
N PRO A 173 -16.62 19.90 12.11
CA PRO A 173 -15.95 21.03 12.70
C PRO A 173 -15.63 20.66 14.14
N HIS A 174 -14.37 20.82 14.48
CA HIS A 174 -13.84 20.97 15.84
C HIS A 174 -14.58 22.14 16.51
N LEU A 175 -15.75 21.86 17.08
CA LEU A 175 -16.42 22.74 18.02
C LEU A 175 -16.01 22.30 19.42
N HIS A 176 -15.27 23.17 20.10
CA HIS A 176 -15.48 23.66 21.48
C HIS A 176 -14.21 24.39 21.95
N GLN A 177 -14.06 25.65 21.56
CA GLN A 177 -13.50 26.68 22.45
C GLN A 177 -14.56 27.79 22.54
N PRO A 178 -14.92 28.26 23.74
CA PRO A 178 -15.93 29.30 23.89
C PRO A 178 -15.34 30.64 23.43
N SER A 179 -15.94 31.22 22.40
CA SER A 179 -15.73 32.59 21.95
C SER A 179 -16.58 33.56 22.77
N PHE A 180 -15.97 34.64 23.25
CA PHE A 180 -16.68 35.86 23.63
C PHE A 180 -16.87 36.74 22.38
N SER A 181 -18.06 37.36 22.31
CA SER A 181 -18.64 38.24 21.28
C SER A 181 -17.74 39.42 20.85
N GLN A 182 -17.83 40.04 19.66
CA GLN A 182 -18.96 40.80 19.05
C GLN A 182 -18.68 41.11 17.55
N SER A 183 -19.64 40.84 16.64
CA SER A 183 -20.45 41.76 15.77
C SER A 183 -19.87 42.29 14.43
N PRO A 184 -20.74 42.61 13.42
CA PRO A 184 -20.48 42.40 11.99
C PRO A 184 -20.64 43.65 11.08
N GLU A 185 -19.96 43.68 9.92
CA GLU A 185 -20.35 44.35 8.65
C GLU A 185 -19.13 44.26 7.69
N GLN A 186 -19.16 44.06 6.37
CA GLN A 186 -20.18 43.82 5.33
C GLN A 186 -19.40 43.31 4.09
N LEU A 187 -19.97 42.39 3.31
CA LEU A 187 -19.51 42.07 1.92
C LEU A 187 -20.13 43.12 0.96
N PRO A 188 -19.70 43.35 -0.31
CA PRO A 188 -19.35 42.28 -1.25
C PRO A 188 -18.46 42.55 -2.52
N LEU A 189 -18.12 41.43 -3.21
CA LEU A 189 -18.04 41.22 -4.69
C LEU A 189 -16.84 41.88 -5.47
N LYS A 190 -16.19 41.29 -6.49
CA LYS A 190 -16.31 40.02 -7.25
C LYS A 190 -15.13 39.93 -8.27
N THR A 191 -14.71 38.70 -8.62
CA THR A 191 -14.18 38.17 -9.92
C THR A 191 -13.03 38.90 -10.65
N ASP A 192 -12.04 38.27 -11.28
CA ASP A 192 -12.15 37.10 -12.16
C ASP A 192 -10.77 36.52 -12.55
N GLN A 193 -10.80 35.23 -12.92
CA GLN A 193 -10.00 34.52 -13.93
C GLN A 193 -8.45 34.30 -13.81
N ASN A 194 -8.13 33.02 -14.00
CA ASN A 194 -6.85 32.30 -14.17
C ASN A 194 -6.45 32.31 -15.69
N PRO A 195 -5.49 31.51 -16.20
CA PRO A 195 -4.04 31.22 -15.98
C PRO A 195 -3.23 31.73 -17.23
N PRO A 196 -2.02 31.27 -17.69
CA PRO A 196 -1.16 30.13 -17.27
C PRO A 196 0.39 30.34 -17.28
N GLU A 197 1.09 29.37 -16.65
CA GLU A 197 2.26 28.58 -17.13
C GLU A 197 3.44 29.30 -17.84
N VAL A 198 4.67 29.18 -17.32
CA VAL A 198 5.82 28.40 -17.90
C VAL A 198 7.16 28.69 -17.17
N ASP A 199 7.94 27.62 -17.03
CA ASP A 199 9.42 27.46 -17.04
C ASP A 199 10.39 28.29 -16.14
N ALA A 200 11.27 27.53 -15.47
CA ALA A 200 12.64 27.93 -15.10
C ALA A 200 13.54 27.87 -16.37
N PRO A 201 14.72 28.53 -16.52
CA PRO A 201 15.88 28.41 -15.60
C PRO A 201 16.81 29.68 -15.52
N VAL A 202 17.54 29.92 -14.41
CA VAL A 202 19.01 29.78 -14.23
C VAL A 202 19.90 30.95 -14.77
N THR A 203 20.79 31.40 -13.86
CA THR A 203 22.16 31.95 -14.04
C THR A 203 22.50 33.40 -14.44
N VAL A 204 23.25 34.01 -13.50
CA VAL A 204 24.41 34.95 -13.52
C VAL A 204 24.40 36.31 -14.25
N SER A 205 24.96 37.26 -13.46
CA SER A 205 25.81 38.39 -13.82
C SER A 205 25.19 39.54 -14.60
N GLU A 206 25.27 40.75 -14.04
CA GLU A 206 26.30 41.71 -14.41
C GLU A 206 26.21 42.96 -13.52
N GLU A 207 27.38 43.50 -13.19
CA GLU A 207 27.54 44.80 -12.55
C GLU A 207 27.47 45.88 -13.63
N SER A 208 26.74 46.97 -13.38
CA SER A 208 27.07 48.27 -13.97
C SER A 208 26.30 49.42 -13.36
N ASP A 209 26.92 50.57 -13.54
CA ASP A 209 27.02 51.72 -12.65
C ASP A 209 26.02 52.85 -13.00
N SER A 210 26.01 53.87 -12.14
CA SER A 210 25.74 55.29 -12.46
C SER A 210 24.45 55.92 -11.89
N SER A 211 24.71 56.66 -10.80
CA SER A 211 24.51 58.10 -10.61
C SER A 211 23.15 58.69 -10.20
N GLU A 212 23.22 59.30 -9.01
CA GLU A 212 22.76 60.64 -8.57
C GLU A 212 21.36 61.15 -8.96
N THR A 213 20.55 61.48 -7.97
CA THR A 213 20.40 62.86 -7.48
C THR A 213 19.31 62.96 -6.39
N GLU A 214 19.42 64.04 -5.66
CA GLU A 214 18.95 64.43 -4.34
C GLU A 214 17.45 64.45 -3.94
N SER A 215 17.28 64.39 -2.61
CA SER A 215 16.27 65.06 -1.76
C SER A 215 14.79 64.66 -1.85
N SER A 216 14.30 63.95 -0.83
CA SER A 216 13.19 64.47 -0.01
C SER A 216 12.95 63.64 1.26
N GLU A 217 12.93 64.35 2.38
CA GLU A 217 12.06 64.16 3.55
C GLU A 217 12.10 62.86 4.37
N ASN A 218 12.59 63.07 5.59
CA ASN A 218 12.90 62.16 6.66
C ASN A 218 11.63 61.72 7.41
N LEU A 219 10.92 60.67 6.94
CA LEU A 219 9.89 60.00 7.77
C LEU A 219 9.68 58.48 7.55
N ASP A 220 10.46 57.80 6.69
CA ASP A 220 10.19 56.39 6.31
C ASP A 220 11.30 55.37 6.66
N SER A 221 12.38 55.80 7.31
CA SER A 221 13.53 54.93 7.64
C SER A 221 13.32 54.07 8.90
N LYS A 222 12.48 54.52 9.85
CA LYS A 222 12.16 53.77 11.09
C LYS A 222 11.16 52.63 10.85
N THR A 223 10.19 52.83 9.97
CA THR A 223 9.16 51.85 9.56
C THR A 223 9.77 50.71 8.75
N LYS A 224 10.62 51.02 7.76
CA LYS A 224 11.38 50.01 7.00
C LYS A 224 12.34 49.21 7.88
N ARG A 225 13.09 49.85 8.78
CA ARG A 225 14.02 49.16 9.70
C ARG A 225 13.29 48.26 10.71
N LYS A 226 12.10 48.65 11.19
CA LYS A 226 11.22 47.79 12.01
C LYS A 226 10.65 46.61 11.21
N LYS A 227 10.28 46.83 9.94
CA LYS A 227 9.77 45.79 9.05
C LYS A 227 10.84 44.73 8.75
N VAL A 228 12.06 45.13 8.37
CA VAL A 228 13.19 44.20 8.15
C VAL A 228 13.53 43.40 9.41
N ARG A 229 13.54 44.03 10.59
CA ARG A 229 13.72 43.31 11.87
C ARG A 229 12.60 42.31 12.18
N LYS A 230 11.35 42.64 11.84
CA LYS A 230 10.19 41.75 12.01
C LYS A 230 10.25 40.57 11.04
N ILE A 231 10.65 40.79 9.78
CA ILE A 231 10.95 39.73 8.82
C ILE A 231 12.08 38.83 9.33
N GLY A 232 13.19 39.41 9.82
CA GLY A 232 14.33 38.64 10.37
C GLY A 232 13.93 37.79 11.59
N SER A 233 13.09 38.32 12.48
CA SER A 233 12.57 37.56 13.63
C SER A 233 11.64 36.43 13.20
N SER A 234 10.77 36.64 12.20
CA SER A 234 9.93 35.59 11.64
C SER A 234 10.76 34.50 10.96
N ILE A 235 11.79 34.88 10.18
CA ILE A 235 12.71 33.93 9.54
C ILE A 235 13.46 33.10 10.58
N MET A 236 14.00 33.73 11.64
CA MET A 236 14.66 33.01 12.73
C MET A 236 13.72 32.04 13.45
N ARG A 237 12.46 32.43 13.69
CA ARG A 237 11.46 31.56 14.30
C ARG A 237 11.17 30.35 13.39
N SER A 238 10.98 30.58 12.08
CA SER A 238 10.77 29.50 11.10
C SER A 238 11.99 28.58 11.01
N ALA A 239 13.21 29.13 10.96
CA ALA A 239 14.46 28.37 10.96
C ALA A 239 14.62 27.52 12.23
N SER A 240 14.24 28.07 13.39
CA SER A 240 14.28 27.35 14.67
C SER A 240 13.29 26.18 14.71
N VAL A 241 12.07 26.37 14.20
CA VAL A 241 11.07 25.30 14.10
C VAL A 241 11.54 24.20 13.15
N LEU A 242 12.12 24.56 12.00
CA LEU A 242 12.68 23.59 11.06
C LEU A 242 13.86 22.83 11.68
N ALA A 243 14.79 23.50 12.36
CA ALA A 243 15.92 22.87 13.03
C ALA A 243 15.48 21.89 14.13
N GLN A 244 14.49 22.26 14.95
CA GLN A 244 13.91 21.37 15.95
C GLN A 244 13.22 20.16 15.32
N THR A 245 12.51 20.36 14.22
CA THR A 245 11.83 19.28 13.48
C THR A 245 12.84 18.31 12.88
N LEU A 246 13.92 18.82 12.27
CA LEU A 246 15.00 18.01 11.71
C LEU A 246 15.71 17.20 12.80
N LYS A 247 16.07 17.83 13.92
CA LYS A 247 16.70 17.15 15.06
C LYS A 247 15.81 16.03 15.60
N SER A 248 14.52 16.29 15.80
CA SER A 248 13.57 15.28 16.27
C SER A 248 13.40 14.13 15.27
N CYS A 249 13.44 14.42 13.96
CA CYS A 249 13.40 13.39 12.93
C CYS A 249 14.63 12.47 12.98
N GLU A 250 15.82 13.04 13.16
CA GLU A 250 17.08 12.30 13.30
C GLU A 250 17.08 11.41 14.55
N GLU A 251 16.72 11.96 15.71
CA GLU A 251 16.59 11.20 16.97
C GLU A 251 15.58 10.04 16.84
N ASN A 252 14.45 10.28 16.19
CA ASN A 252 13.44 9.24 15.97
C ASN A 252 13.88 8.19 14.95
N LYS A 253 14.69 8.55 13.95
CA LYS A 253 15.31 7.60 13.02
C LYS A 253 16.32 6.73 13.75
N GLU A 254 17.15 7.33 14.60
CA GLU A 254 18.16 6.64 15.40
C GLU A 254 17.52 5.65 16.39
N LYS A 255 16.47 6.07 17.13
CA LYS A 255 15.72 5.17 18.00
C LYS A 255 15.13 3.97 17.27
N ARG A 256 14.58 4.18 16.07
CA ARG A 256 14.07 3.07 15.24
C ARG A 256 15.18 2.13 14.79
N HIS A 257 16.34 2.67 14.47
CA HIS A 257 17.49 1.85 14.11
C HIS A 257 17.92 0.99 15.31
N GLN A 258 18.02 1.57 16.50
CA GLN A 258 18.36 0.86 17.73
C GLN A 258 17.35 -0.27 18.03
N GLN A 259 16.05 -0.02 17.90
CA GLN A 259 15.01 -1.05 18.08
C GLN A 259 15.15 -2.20 17.07
N VAL A 260 15.50 -1.91 15.82
CA VAL A 260 15.75 -2.95 14.82
C VAL A 260 16.96 -3.79 15.20
N MET A 261 18.07 -3.15 15.59
CA MET A 261 19.28 -3.85 16.02
C MET A 261 19.02 -4.74 17.25
N GLU A 262 18.23 -4.27 18.21
CA GLU A 262 17.85 -5.04 19.40
C GLU A 262 17.01 -6.28 19.03
N LEU A 263 16.04 -6.13 18.13
CA LEU A 263 15.23 -7.26 17.64
C LEU A 263 16.08 -8.28 16.86
N GLU A 264 17.03 -7.82 16.04
CA GLU A 264 17.95 -8.71 15.33
C GLU A 264 18.86 -9.47 16.31
N HIS A 265 19.42 -8.76 17.30
CA HIS A 265 20.24 -9.40 18.32
C HIS A 265 19.45 -10.46 19.10
N ARG A 266 18.21 -10.13 19.51
CA ARG A 266 17.33 -11.07 20.21
C ARG A 266 16.96 -12.27 19.33
N ARG A 267 16.71 -12.06 18.04
CA ARG A 267 16.45 -13.14 17.08
C ARG A 267 17.64 -14.08 16.98
N LEU A 268 18.85 -13.54 16.85
CA LEU A 268 20.09 -14.32 16.77
C LEU A 268 20.30 -15.16 18.03
N GLN A 269 20.08 -14.59 19.22
CA GLN A 269 20.18 -15.34 20.48
C GLN A 269 19.19 -16.53 20.55
N ILE A 270 17.94 -16.33 20.12
CA ILE A 270 16.94 -17.41 20.09
C ILE A 270 17.37 -18.50 19.10
N GLU A 271 17.87 -18.12 17.93
CA GLU A 271 18.34 -19.05 16.91
C GLU A 271 19.57 -19.84 17.37
N GLU A 272 20.53 -19.19 18.03
CA GLU A 272 21.69 -19.83 18.66
C GLU A 272 21.27 -20.84 19.73
N THR A 273 20.38 -20.43 20.65
CA THR A 273 19.87 -21.32 21.71
C THR A 273 19.15 -22.52 21.11
N ARG A 274 18.35 -22.33 20.06
CA ARG A 274 17.66 -23.42 19.35
C ARG A 274 18.66 -24.38 18.72
N ASN A 275 19.70 -23.86 18.08
CA ASN A 275 20.74 -24.67 17.46
C ASN A 275 21.53 -25.46 18.50
N GLU A 276 21.78 -24.89 19.68
CA GLU A 276 22.48 -25.58 20.77
C GLU A 276 21.64 -26.72 21.35
N VAL A 277 20.33 -26.49 21.58
CA VAL A 277 19.42 -27.58 22.01
C VAL A 277 19.35 -28.68 20.95
N ASN A 278 19.28 -28.32 19.67
CA ASN A 278 19.28 -29.29 18.58
C ASN A 278 20.59 -30.10 18.54
N ARG A 279 21.74 -29.44 18.72
CA ARG A 279 23.05 -30.08 18.81
C ARG A 279 23.10 -31.09 19.95
N LYS A 280 22.68 -30.68 21.15
CA LYS A 280 22.62 -31.55 22.32
C LYS A 280 21.70 -32.75 22.08
N GLY A 281 20.52 -32.54 21.49
CA GLY A 281 19.60 -33.62 21.15
C GLY A 281 20.21 -34.67 20.22
N ILE A 282 21.02 -34.24 19.23
CA ILE A 282 21.76 -35.16 18.36
C ILE A 282 22.84 -35.91 19.14
N THR A 283 23.59 -35.24 20.00
CA THR A 283 24.61 -35.88 20.85
C THR A 283 23.99 -36.95 21.77
N ASP A 284 22.87 -36.64 22.41
CA ASP A 284 22.15 -37.56 23.30
C ASP A 284 21.61 -38.77 22.52
N LEU A 285 21.10 -38.56 21.29
CA LEU A 285 20.67 -39.63 20.41
C LEU A 285 21.83 -40.56 20.02
N VAL A 286 22.98 -39.99 19.64
CA VAL A 286 24.17 -40.77 19.31
C VAL A 286 24.62 -41.61 20.51
N ALA A 287 24.65 -41.03 21.72
CA ALA A 287 25.00 -41.76 22.93
C ALA A 287 24.05 -42.93 23.21
N ALA A 288 22.73 -42.72 23.06
CA ALA A 288 21.73 -43.78 23.22
C ALA A 288 21.92 -44.91 22.19
N MET A 289 22.21 -44.57 20.93
CA MET A 289 22.50 -45.54 19.88
C MET A 289 23.77 -46.34 20.19
N THR A 290 24.84 -45.69 20.65
CA THR A 290 26.08 -46.35 21.06
C THR A 290 25.84 -47.31 22.22
N ASN A 291 25.08 -46.90 23.24
CA ASN A 291 24.73 -47.76 24.38
C ASN A 291 23.92 -48.99 23.94
N LEU A 292 22.93 -48.79 23.06
CA LEU A 292 22.13 -49.90 22.52
C LEU A 292 23.01 -50.88 21.72
N SER A 293 23.89 -50.37 20.86
CA SER A 293 24.84 -51.19 20.10
C SER A 293 25.73 -52.02 21.02
N GLY A 294 26.28 -51.40 22.08
CA GLY A 294 27.09 -52.09 23.08
C GLY A 294 26.31 -53.18 23.82
N ALA A 295 25.05 -52.91 24.21
CA ALA A 295 24.19 -53.90 24.86
C ALA A 295 23.89 -55.09 23.94
N ILE A 296 23.62 -54.84 22.65
CA ILE A 296 23.41 -55.91 21.65
C ILE A 296 24.68 -56.73 21.47
N GLN A 297 25.84 -56.10 21.32
CA GLN A 297 27.13 -56.81 21.19
C GLN A 297 27.42 -57.67 22.43
N SER A 298 27.16 -57.16 23.64
CA SER A 298 27.36 -57.90 24.88
C SER A 298 26.39 -59.09 25.00
N LEU A 299 25.13 -58.94 24.58
CA LEU A 299 24.16 -60.04 24.53
C LEU A 299 24.61 -61.15 23.57
N ILE A 300 25.10 -60.78 22.39
CA ILE A 300 25.62 -61.72 21.40
C ILE A 300 26.83 -62.46 21.97
N ALA A 301 27.79 -61.75 22.57
CA ALA A 301 28.98 -62.37 23.17
C ALA A 301 28.63 -63.39 24.26
N ASN A 302 27.70 -63.04 25.17
CA ASN A 302 27.24 -63.94 26.23
C ASN A 302 26.55 -65.21 25.69
N HIS A 303 25.88 -65.12 24.53
CA HIS A 303 25.24 -66.27 23.89
C HIS A 303 26.26 -67.22 23.25
N TYR A 304 27.41 -66.72 22.80
CA TYR A 304 28.49 -67.56 22.25
C TYR A 304 29.29 -68.28 23.34
N ASP A 305 29.39 -67.73 24.56
CA ASP A 305 30.08 -68.39 25.69
C ASP A 305 29.24 -69.52 26.35
N GLN A 306 27.94 -69.65 26.01
CA GLN A 306 27.04 -70.68 26.56
C GLN A 306 26.82 -71.90 25.65
N THR A 307 27.37 -71.90 24.44
CA THR A 307 27.30 -73.01 23.47
C THR A 307 28.66 -73.67 23.30
#